data_AF-A0A8B7E3E9-F1
#
_entry.id   AF-A0A8B7E3E9-F1
#
_cell.length_a   1.000
_cell.length_b   1.000
_cell.length_c   1.000
_cell.angle_alpha   90.00
_cell.angle_beta   90.00
_cell.angle_gamma   90.00
#
_symmetry.space_group_name_H-M   'P 1'
#
loop_
_entity.id
_entity.type
_entity.pdbx_description
1 polymer ?
#
loop_
_entity_poly.entity_id
_entity_poly.type
_entity_poly.pdbx_seq_one_letter_code
_entity_poly.pdbx_strand_id
1 'polypeptide(L)'
;MSNQKNDFSVSKKREPKIIVFKDPSRTLKSYKNKSLKNSKPSTEENTEEINFVSIAREVKEFGITGFTKKEQKKSMQRYAEHLGARKKKQQKEPYKLLMERMKAKKKKEDKIKSMEQSMGIFKKKKKEVNLKLSTKLNLGRWVDKSSIGNHDKNNMMKIKKNAIKKNS
;
A
#
# COMPACT_ATOMS: atom_id res chain seq x y z
N MET A 1 -70.21 -12.59 38.00
CA MET A 1 -69.05 -13.37 37.53
C MET A 1 -69.18 -13.60 36.04
N SER A 2 -68.33 -12.99 35.21
CA SER A 2 -67.77 -13.57 33.97
C SER A 2 -67.02 -12.50 33.18
N ASN A 3 -65.88 -12.91 32.62
CA ASN A 3 -64.73 -12.08 32.26
C ASN A 3 -64.90 -11.26 30.98
N GLN A 4 -64.52 -9.98 31.03
CA GLN A 4 -64.18 -9.18 29.85
C GLN A 4 -62.85 -9.67 29.27
N LYS A 5 -62.84 -10.03 27.99
CA LYS A 5 -61.60 -10.32 27.24
C LYS A 5 -60.98 -8.97 26.83
N ASN A 6 -59.76 -8.72 27.30
CA ASN A 6 -58.95 -7.59 26.90
C ASN A 6 -58.22 -7.92 25.59
N ASP A 7 -58.72 -7.41 24.47
CA ASP A 7 -58.02 -7.45 23.18
C ASP A 7 -56.97 -6.33 23.14
N PHE A 8 -55.79 -6.58 23.71
CA PHE A 8 -54.62 -5.73 23.50
C PHE A 8 -54.10 -5.93 22.07
N SER A 9 -54.51 -5.04 21.16
CA SER A 9 -53.96 -4.98 19.81
C SER A 9 -52.44 -4.75 19.86
N VAL A 10 -51.69 -5.71 19.33
CA VAL A 10 -50.23 -5.65 19.24
C VAL A 10 -49.83 -4.49 18.33
N SER A 11 -49.18 -3.47 18.88
CA SER A 11 -48.74 -2.30 18.10
C SER A 11 -47.78 -2.73 16.99
N LYS A 12 -48.10 -2.41 15.73
CA LYS A 12 -47.21 -2.64 14.58
C LYS A 12 -45.87 -1.96 14.83
N LYS A 13 -44.78 -2.73 14.93
CA LYS A 13 -43.42 -2.20 15.04
C LYS A 13 -43.11 -1.40 13.77
N ARG A 14 -42.70 -0.14 13.93
CA ARG A 14 -42.29 0.72 12.80
C ARG A 14 -40.88 0.32 12.36
N GLU A 15 -40.71 0.02 11.09
CA GLU A 15 -39.40 -0.29 10.51
C GLU A 15 -38.51 0.97 10.49
N PRO A 16 -37.19 0.81 10.70
CA PRO A 16 -36.26 1.93 10.73
C PRO A 16 -36.12 2.56 9.34
N LYS A 17 -36.26 3.89 9.27
CA LYS A 17 -36.01 4.65 8.04
C LYS A 17 -34.51 4.83 7.85
N ILE A 18 -33.95 4.23 6.80
CA ILE A 18 -32.56 4.43 6.40
C ILE A 18 -32.46 5.80 5.72
N ILE A 19 -31.86 6.77 6.41
CA ILE A 19 -31.58 8.10 5.85
C ILE A 19 -30.18 8.05 5.24
N VAL A 20 -30.10 8.11 3.92
CA VAL A 20 -28.82 8.22 3.20
C VAL A 20 -28.41 9.69 3.16
N PHE A 21 -27.37 10.04 3.91
CA PHE A 21 -26.80 11.39 3.91
C PHE A 21 -26.07 11.66 2.60
N LYS A 22 -26.50 12.71 1.88
CA LYS A 22 -25.90 13.13 0.61
C LYS A 22 -25.07 14.39 0.83
N ASP A 23 -23.75 14.23 0.90
CA ASP A 23 -22.79 15.33 1.08
C ASP A 23 -22.92 16.37 -0.06
N PRO A 24 -23.26 17.64 0.21
CA PRO A 24 -23.42 18.65 -0.84
C PRO A 24 -22.09 19.08 -1.50
N SER A 25 -20.95 18.80 -0.87
CA SER A 25 -19.61 19.11 -1.41
C SER A 25 -19.07 18.05 -2.37
N ARG A 26 -19.72 16.88 -2.47
CA ARG A 26 -19.27 15.76 -3.31
C ARG A 26 -20.10 15.67 -4.57
N THR A 27 -19.68 16.35 -5.64
CA THR A 27 -20.17 16.06 -6.99
C THR A 27 -19.84 14.60 -7.32
N LEU A 28 -20.87 13.79 -7.56
CA LEU A 28 -20.74 12.38 -7.95
C LEU A 28 -20.02 12.29 -9.30
N LYS A 29 -18.68 12.24 -9.27
CA LYS A 29 -17.94 11.68 -10.40
C LYS A 29 -18.35 10.21 -10.46
N SER A 30 -19.08 9.85 -11.51
CA SER A 30 -19.35 8.47 -11.87
C SER A 30 -18.01 7.78 -12.15
N TYR A 31 -17.36 7.32 -11.09
CA TYR A 31 -16.41 6.25 -11.22
C TYR A 31 -17.24 5.07 -11.68
N LYS A 32 -17.11 4.73 -12.97
CA LYS A 32 -17.49 3.43 -13.48
C LYS A 32 -16.78 2.42 -12.59
N ASN A 33 -17.49 1.96 -11.57
CA ASN A 33 -17.06 0.83 -10.77
C ASN A 33 -16.87 -0.27 -11.80
N LYS A 34 -15.60 -0.64 -12.06
CA LYS A 34 -15.32 -2.00 -12.50
C LYS A 34 -15.93 -2.83 -11.39
N SER A 35 -17.14 -3.33 -11.63
CA SER A 35 -17.72 -4.36 -10.79
C SER A 35 -16.64 -5.41 -10.69
N LEU A 36 -16.00 -5.52 -9.53
CA LEU A 36 -15.26 -6.69 -9.17
C LEU A 36 -16.29 -7.81 -9.37
N LYS A 37 -16.12 -8.56 -10.47
CA LYS A 37 -16.84 -9.81 -10.64
C LYS A 37 -16.37 -10.64 -9.47
N ASN A 38 -17.14 -10.62 -8.39
CA ASN A 38 -17.09 -11.66 -7.37
C ASN A 38 -17.56 -12.91 -8.11
N SER A 39 -16.64 -13.56 -8.82
CA SER A 39 -16.82 -14.95 -9.22
C SER A 39 -17.07 -15.68 -7.90
N LYS A 40 -18.26 -16.24 -7.76
CA LYS A 40 -18.57 -17.14 -6.65
C LYS A 40 -17.42 -18.17 -6.59
N PRO A 41 -16.74 -18.33 -5.45
CA PRO A 41 -15.71 -19.34 -5.34
C PRO A 41 -16.37 -20.71 -5.57
N SER A 42 -15.78 -21.51 -6.45
CA SER A 42 -16.08 -22.94 -6.56
C SER A 42 -15.94 -23.58 -5.18
N THR A 43 -16.91 -24.42 -4.82
CA THR A 43 -17.40 -24.54 -3.44
C THR A 43 -16.57 -25.39 -2.49
N GLU A 44 -15.41 -25.92 -2.86
CA GLU A 44 -14.68 -26.87 -1.98
C GLU A 44 -13.22 -26.45 -1.74
N GLU A 45 -12.43 -26.19 -2.77
CA GLU A 45 -11.01 -25.80 -2.63
C GLU A 45 -10.80 -24.38 -2.08
N ASN A 46 -11.78 -23.48 -2.24
CA ASN A 46 -11.68 -22.10 -1.76
C ASN A 46 -11.93 -21.95 -0.25
N THR A 47 -12.54 -22.95 0.41
CA THR A 47 -12.87 -22.83 1.83
C THR A 47 -11.62 -22.87 2.72
N GLU A 48 -10.66 -23.73 2.37
CA GLU A 48 -9.37 -23.84 3.07
C GLU A 48 -8.51 -22.58 2.87
N GLU A 49 -8.43 -22.05 1.64
CA GLU A 49 -7.67 -20.83 1.36
C GLU A 49 -8.24 -19.59 2.07
N ILE A 50 -9.57 -19.46 2.13
CA ILE A 50 -10.26 -18.39 2.86
C ILE A 50 -9.94 -18.49 4.36
N ASN A 51 -9.85 -19.71 4.90
CA ASN A 51 -9.47 -19.96 6.29
C ASN A 51 -8.00 -19.58 6.56
N PHE A 52 -7.06 -19.89 5.66
CA PHE A 52 -5.65 -19.52 5.88
C PHE A 52 -5.44 -18.00 5.86
N VAL A 53 -6.10 -17.28 4.95
CA VAL A 53 -5.97 -15.82 4.87
C VAL A 53 -6.62 -15.13 6.08
N SER A 54 -7.77 -15.62 6.55
CA SER A 54 -8.41 -15.09 7.75
C SER A 54 -7.56 -15.37 8.99
N ILE A 55 -7.11 -16.61 9.19
CA ILE A 55 -6.24 -16.99 10.30
C ILE A 55 -4.95 -16.17 10.29
N ALA A 56 -4.31 -15.99 9.13
CA ALA A 56 -3.10 -15.18 9.04
C ALA A 56 -3.33 -13.70 9.41
N ARG A 57 -4.53 -13.16 9.10
CA ARG A 57 -4.92 -11.81 9.53
C ARG A 57 -5.16 -11.76 11.03
N GLU A 58 -5.88 -12.73 11.58
CA GLU A 58 -6.15 -12.84 13.02
C GLU A 58 -4.86 -12.98 13.82
N VAL A 59 -3.94 -13.85 13.41
CA VAL A 59 -2.61 -13.99 14.05
C VAL A 59 -1.84 -12.66 14.02
N LYS A 60 -1.94 -11.91 12.92
CA LYS A 60 -1.30 -10.61 12.79
C LYS A 60 -1.97 -9.55 13.69
N GLU A 61 -3.29 -9.53 13.79
CA GLU A 61 -4.04 -8.63 14.66
C GLU A 61 -3.80 -8.96 16.13
N PHE A 62 -3.84 -10.24 16.50
CA PHE A 62 -3.48 -10.74 17.82
C PHE A 62 -2.02 -10.42 18.18
N GLY A 63 -1.09 -10.57 17.24
CA GLY A 63 0.30 -10.16 17.47
C GLY A 63 0.47 -8.67 17.79
N ILE A 64 -0.45 -7.81 17.31
CA ILE A 64 -0.45 -6.37 17.63
C ILE A 64 -0.99 -6.11 19.04
N THR A 65 -1.94 -6.91 19.54
CA THR A 65 -2.53 -6.68 20.88
C THR A 65 -1.50 -6.83 21.99
N GLY A 66 -0.51 -7.72 21.83
CA GLY A 66 0.60 -7.90 22.77
C GLY A 66 1.61 -6.74 22.83
N PHE A 67 1.52 -5.75 21.93
CA PHE A 67 2.42 -4.61 21.93
C PHE A 67 2.04 -3.53 22.94
N THR A 68 3.00 -2.69 23.31
CA THR A 68 2.72 -1.49 24.11
C THR A 68 1.82 -0.52 23.35
N LYS A 69 1.05 0.34 24.06
CA LYS A 69 0.16 1.35 23.43
C LYS A 69 0.86 2.21 22.38
N LYS A 70 2.15 2.55 22.59
CA LYS A 70 2.95 3.33 21.64
C LYS A 70 3.24 2.57 20.35
N GLU A 71 3.44 1.26 20.43
CA GLU A 71 3.71 0.39 19.30
C GLU A 71 2.43 0.03 18.53
N GLN A 72 1.33 -0.21 19.24
CA GLN A 72 0.00 -0.34 18.65
C GLN A 72 -0.36 0.91 17.83
N LYS A 73 -0.14 2.12 18.38
CA LYS A 73 -0.36 3.36 17.63
C LYS A 73 0.50 3.44 16.35
N LYS A 74 1.75 2.97 16.41
CA LYS A 74 2.64 2.93 15.23
C LYS A 74 2.16 1.90 14.20
N SER A 75 1.68 0.72 14.63
CA SER A 75 1.17 -0.31 13.71
C SER A 75 -0.11 0.16 13.03
N MET A 76 -1.04 0.75 13.77
CA MET A 76 -2.26 1.36 13.23
C MET A 76 -1.96 2.48 12.24
N GLN A 77 -0.99 3.34 12.55
CA GLN A 77 -0.56 4.39 11.61
C GLN A 77 0.01 3.80 10.32
N ARG A 78 0.84 2.75 10.40
CA ARG A 78 1.36 2.05 9.21
C ARG A 78 0.24 1.41 8.39
N TYR A 79 -0.77 0.86 9.07
CA TYR A 79 -1.94 0.30 8.42
C TYR A 79 -2.74 1.39 7.68
N ALA A 80 -3.01 2.52 8.32
CA ALA A 80 -3.65 3.67 7.68
C ALA A 80 -2.84 4.17 6.48
N GLU A 81 -1.51 4.27 6.59
CA GLU A 81 -0.63 4.64 5.48
C GLU A 81 -0.72 3.64 4.31
N HIS A 82 -0.82 2.34 4.60
CA HIS A 82 -1.01 1.29 3.59
C HIS A 82 -2.38 1.40 2.90
N LEU A 83 -3.42 1.80 3.63
CA LEU A 83 -4.76 2.10 3.08
C LEU A 83 -4.83 3.43 2.32
N GLY A 84 -3.72 4.17 2.21
CA GLY A 84 -3.63 5.41 1.45
C GLY A 84 -3.76 6.68 2.29
N ALA A 85 -3.80 6.59 3.62
CA ALA A 85 -3.70 7.76 4.47
C ALA A 85 -2.34 8.45 4.27
N ARG A 86 -2.33 9.78 4.41
CA ARG A 86 -1.12 10.58 4.26
C ARG A 86 -0.13 10.26 5.38
N LYS A 87 1.10 9.91 5.00
CA LYS A 87 2.21 9.71 5.93
C LYS A 87 2.43 10.95 6.81
N LYS A 88 2.67 10.73 8.10
CA LYS A 88 2.98 11.81 9.04
C LYS A 88 4.26 12.54 8.61
N LYS A 89 4.18 13.87 8.53
CA LYS A 89 5.35 14.72 8.24
C LYS A 89 6.39 14.53 9.34
N GLN A 90 7.65 14.36 8.94
CA GLN A 90 8.77 14.36 9.88
C GLN A 90 9.01 15.78 10.38
N GLN A 91 9.43 15.91 11.64
CA GLN A 91 9.88 17.19 12.17
C GLN A 91 11.16 17.62 11.44
N LYS A 92 11.37 18.93 11.29
CA LYS A 92 12.63 19.44 10.76
C LYS A 92 13.73 19.14 11.76
N GLU A 93 14.82 18.55 11.28
CA GLU A 93 15.99 18.21 12.08
C GLU A 93 17.23 18.81 11.40
N PRO A 94 18.27 19.18 12.16
CA PRO A 94 19.55 19.60 11.61
C PRO A 94 20.16 18.50 10.72
N TYR A 95 20.73 18.90 9.57
CA TYR A 95 21.22 17.96 8.57
C TYR A 95 22.25 16.97 9.12
N LYS A 96 23.21 17.45 9.93
CA LYS A 96 24.24 16.60 10.55
C LYS A 96 23.61 15.46 11.37
N LEU A 97 22.64 15.80 12.24
CA LEU A 97 21.95 14.84 13.09
C LEU A 97 21.12 13.83 12.28
N LEU A 98 20.44 14.31 11.23
CA LEU A 98 19.70 13.45 10.31
C LEU A 98 20.62 12.41 9.65
N MET A 99 21.78 12.84 9.16
CA MET A 99 22.75 11.97 8.50
C MET A 99 23.36 10.95 9.46
N GLU A 100 23.68 11.35 10.68
CA GLU A 100 24.16 10.43 11.72
C GLU A 100 23.13 9.35 12.04
N ARG A 101 21.85 9.72 12.21
CA ARG A 101 20.76 8.76 12.42
C ARG A 101 20.60 7.81 11.25
N MET A 102 20.70 8.28 10.01
CA MET A 102 20.65 7.42 8.83
C MET A 102 21.83 6.44 8.79
N LYS A 103 23.06 6.91 9.04
CA LYS A 103 24.26 6.06 9.12
C LYS A 103 24.14 5.01 10.22
N ALA A 104 23.68 5.39 11.41
CA ALA A 104 23.48 4.49 12.54
C ALA A 104 22.44 3.41 12.24
N LYS A 105 21.31 3.76 11.60
CA LYS A 105 20.30 2.80 11.15
C LYS A 105 20.88 1.81 10.14
N LYS A 106 21.62 2.29 9.14
CA LYS A 106 22.26 1.43 8.14
C LYS A 106 23.23 0.43 8.78
N LYS A 107 24.11 0.91 9.68
CA LYS A 107 25.05 0.05 10.43
C LYS A 107 24.32 -1.03 11.25
N LYS A 108 23.22 -0.66 11.93
CA LYS A 108 22.41 -1.63 12.69
C LYS A 108 21.78 -2.68 11.77
N GLU A 109 21.20 -2.26 10.63
CA GLU A 109 20.64 -3.18 9.65
C GLU A 109 21.69 -4.13 9.08
N ASP A 110 22.88 -3.64 8.78
CA ASP A 110 23.96 -4.46 8.23
C ASP A 110 24.53 -5.44 9.27
N LYS A 111 24.65 -5.02 10.54
CA LYS A 111 25.00 -5.94 11.65
C LYS A 111 23.95 -7.04 11.82
N ILE A 112 22.67 -6.69 11.80
CA ILE A 112 21.58 -7.67 11.89
C ILE A 112 21.65 -8.67 10.73
N LYS A 113 21.85 -8.22 9.49
CA LYS A 113 22.01 -9.11 8.34
C LYS A 113 23.20 -10.05 8.48
N SER A 114 24.34 -9.54 8.97
CA SER A 114 25.54 -10.37 9.18
C SER A 114 25.29 -11.44 10.24
N MET A 115 24.64 -11.09 11.35
CA MET A 115 24.27 -12.08 12.38
C MET A 115 23.27 -13.11 11.84
N GLU A 116 22.26 -12.68 11.09
CA GLU A 116 21.27 -13.59 10.49
C GLU A 116 21.93 -14.55 9.48
N GLN A 117 22.90 -14.08 8.70
CA GLN A 117 23.69 -14.92 7.80
C GLN A 117 24.55 -15.92 8.58
N SER A 118 25.23 -15.51 9.66
CA SER A 118 26.00 -16.43 10.49
C SER A 118 25.11 -17.48 11.20
N MET A 119 23.85 -17.14 11.48
CA MET A 119 22.86 -18.05 12.06
C MET A 119 22.16 -18.92 11.00
N GLY A 120 22.51 -18.81 9.71
CA GLY A 120 21.89 -19.58 8.63
C GLY A 120 20.45 -19.16 8.26
N ILE A 121 19.98 -18.00 8.74
CA ILE A 121 18.62 -17.50 8.47
C ILE A 121 18.60 -16.81 7.10
N PHE A 122 18.03 -17.48 6.10
CA PHE A 122 17.86 -16.92 4.76
C PHE A 122 16.60 -16.05 4.68
N LYS A 123 16.79 -14.73 4.70
CA LYS A 123 15.71 -13.78 4.38
C LYS A 123 15.62 -13.51 2.89
N LYS A 124 14.39 -13.35 2.41
CA LYS A 124 14.10 -12.90 1.04
C LYS A 124 14.85 -11.60 0.74
N LYS A 125 15.66 -11.59 -0.32
CA LYS A 125 16.36 -10.39 -0.79
C LYS A 125 15.35 -9.29 -1.07
N LYS A 126 15.59 -8.08 -0.53
CA LYS A 126 14.77 -6.91 -0.87
C LYS A 126 14.93 -6.66 -2.37
N LYS A 127 13.82 -6.51 -3.11
CA LYS A 127 13.89 -6.08 -4.51
C LYS A 127 14.57 -4.72 -4.56
N GLU A 128 15.56 -4.58 -5.44
CA GLU A 128 16.11 -3.27 -5.74
C GLU A 128 14.98 -2.39 -6.24
N VAL A 129 14.74 -1.28 -5.52
CA VAL A 129 13.79 -0.27 -6.00
C VAL A 129 14.37 0.22 -7.32
N ASN A 130 13.61 0.06 -8.41
CA ASN A 130 13.99 0.60 -9.72
C ASN A 130 14.06 2.13 -9.61
N LEU A 131 15.21 2.63 -9.19
CA LEU A 131 15.56 4.03 -9.26
C LEU A 131 15.46 4.43 -10.73
N LYS A 132 14.90 5.61 -11.00
CA LYS A 132 14.82 6.15 -12.37
C LYS A 132 16.23 6.15 -12.95
N LEU A 133 16.36 5.85 -14.24
CA LEU A 133 17.66 5.81 -14.91
C LEU A 133 18.47 7.10 -14.68
N SER A 134 17.79 8.26 -14.62
CA SER A 134 18.40 9.54 -14.30
C SER A 134 19.09 9.57 -12.94
N THR A 135 18.48 8.96 -11.91
CA THR A 135 19.09 8.83 -10.58
C THR A 135 20.19 7.78 -10.54
N LYS A 136 20.14 6.74 -11.39
CA LYS A 136 21.21 5.73 -11.47
C LYS A 136 22.45 6.27 -12.18
N LEU A 137 22.26 7.11 -13.19
CA LEU A 137 23.33 7.70 -14.01
C LEU A 137 23.76 9.10 -13.52
N ASN A 138 23.28 9.56 -12.36
CA ASN A 138 23.49 10.92 -11.84
C ASN A 138 23.20 12.04 -12.87
N LEU A 139 22.33 11.77 -13.85
CA LEU A 139 21.89 12.76 -14.81
C LEU A 139 21.00 13.74 -14.06
N GLY A 140 21.49 14.98 -13.91
CA GLY A 140 20.72 16.08 -13.35
C GLY A 140 19.35 16.19 -14.03
N ARG A 141 18.38 16.81 -13.33
CA ARG A 141 17.01 17.00 -13.87
C ARG A 141 16.98 17.73 -15.23
N TRP A 142 18.03 18.49 -15.53
CA TRP A 142 18.21 19.33 -16.72
C TRP A 142 19.11 18.72 -17.79
N VAL A 143 19.60 17.49 -17.63
CA VAL A 143 20.42 16.87 -18.67
C VAL A 143 19.52 16.45 -19.82
N ASP A 144 19.85 16.90 -21.03
CA ASP A 144 19.17 16.49 -22.26
C ASP A 144 19.24 14.96 -22.40
N LYS A 145 18.07 14.34 -22.54
CA LYS A 145 17.91 12.88 -22.67
C LYS A 145 17.78 12.44 -24.11
N SER A 146 17.85 13.37 -25.06
CA SER A 146 17.74 13.09 -26.50
C SER A 146 18.81 12.11 -26.98
N SER A 147 20.00 12.09 -26.36
CA SER A 147 21.12 11.20 -26.72
C SER A 147 21.11 9.85 -25.99
N ILE A 148 20.38 9.73 -24.86
CA ILE A 148 20.35 8.52 -24.03
C ILE A 148 19.61 7.40 -24.78
N GLY A 149 20.40 6.47 -25.32
CA GLY A 149 19.92 5.31 -26.08
C GLY A 149 20.08 5.43 -27.59
N ASN A 150 20.58 6.56 -28.09
CA ASN A 150 20.84 6.77 -29.51
C ASN A 150 22.31 6.56 -29.89
N HIS A 151 23.18 6.11 -28.98
CA HIS A 151 24.55 5.71 -29.31
C HIS A 151 24.72 4.19 -29.25
N ASP A 152 25.53 3.60 -30.15
CA ASP A 152 26.01 2.21 -30.03
C ASP A 152 27.19 2.10 -29.06
N LYS A 153 27.67 0.86 -28.87
CA LYS A 153 28.84 0.53 -28.05
C LYS A 153 30.14 1.23 -28.50
N ASN A 154 30.16 1.77 -29.73
CA ASN A 154 31.28 2.51 -30.31
C ASN A 154 31.06 4.04 -30.26
N ASN A 155 30.06 4.49 -29.49
CA ASN A 155 29.69 5.90 -29.34
C ASN A 155 29.23 6.59 -30.65
N MET A 156 28.89 5.85 -31.70
CA MET A 156 28.29 6.38 -32.91
C MET A 156 26.78 6.55 -32.77
N MET A 157 26.25 7.62 -33.37
CA MET A 157 24.83 7.93 -33.30
C MET A 157 24.02 6.99 -34.23
N LYS A 158 23.11 6.21 -33.64
CA LYS A 158 22.14 5.36 -34.33
C LYS A 158 20.97 6.19 -34.84
N ILE A 159 20.97 6.48 -36.13
CA ILE A 159 19.85 7.12 -36.80
C ILE A 159 18.86 6.03 -37.25
N LYS A 160 17.58 6.13 -36.86
CA LYS A 160 16.53 5.24 -37.37
C LYS A 160 16.20 5.61 -38.81
N LYS A 161 16.13 4.63 -39.72
CA LYS A 161 15.82 4.82 -41.15
C LYS A 161 14.54 5.66 -41.39
N ASN A 162 13.55 5.54 -40.53
CA ASN A 162 12.27 6.28 -40.64
C ASN A 162 12.39 7.77 -40.28
N ALA A 163 13.45 8.20 -39.60
CA ALA A 163 13.70 9.62 -39.30
C ALA A 163 14.21 10.37 -40.53
N ILE A 164 14.91 9.68 -41.42
CA ILE A 164 15.51 10.28 -42.64
C ILE A 164 14.42 10.65 -43.65
N LYS A 165 13.35 9.83 -43.74
CA LYS A 165 12.25 10.01 -44.72
C LYS A 165 11.33 11.21 -44.45
N LYS A 166 11.42 11.88 -43.29
CA LYS A 166 10.51 12.98 -42.92
C LYS A 166 10.97 14.36 -43.41
N ASN A 167 12.19 14.44 -43.94
CA ASN A 167 12.78 15.70 -44.41
C ASN A 167 13.08 15.64 -45.93
N SER A 168 12.41 14.75 -46.65
CA SER A 168 12.50 14.58 -48.11
C SER A 168 11.23 15.08 -48.76
#